data_AF-A0A2E4D2D8-F1
#
_entry.id   AF-A0A2E4D2D8-F1
#
_cell.length_a   1.000
_cell.length_b   1.000
_cell.length_c   1.000
_cell.angle_alpha   90.00
_cell.angle_beta   90.00
_cell.angle_gamma   90.00
#
_symmetry.space_group_name_H-M   'P 1'
#
loop_
_entity.id
_entity.type
_entity.pdbx_description
1 polymer ?
#
loop_
_entity_poly.entity_id
_entity_poly.type
_entity_poly.pdbx_seq_one_letter_code
_entity_poly.pdbx_strand_id
1 'polypeptide(L)'
;MKSLHLSITAGNLRSRKVHYYQLSSLRPTKTYVRELIFNVCRVENYFNVLDLFAGSGILSAESISRGAKSAHLVESDRSICNKISEEFNKLNISNYEIHNKDVLKFLANESTNDYHMIYIDPPYNKQIIKEVYNLLAAKKFTKNNKYLYFEHSKQIEDASLLDLISVDYKIIKNLSIGGVSYTIAEKREK
;
A
#
# COMPACT_ATOMS: atom_id res chain seq x y z
N MET A 1 -16.95 -13.68 -13.62
CA MET A 1 -16.62 -12.45 -12.86
C MET A 1 -16.35 -11.32 -13.83
N LYS A 2 -16.89 -10.11 -13.61
CA LYS A 2 -16.60 -8.95 -14.48
C LYS A 2 -15.18 -8.48 -14.20
N SER A 3 -14.34 -8.43 -15.24
CA SER A 3 -12.99 -7.89 -15.15
C SER A 3 -13.05 -6.38 -15.33
N LEU A 4 -12.52 -5.62 -14.38
CA LEU A 4 -12.31 -4.18 -14.49
C LEU A 4 -10.82 -3.91 -14.70
N HIS A 5 -10.45 -2.65 -14.97
CA HIS A 5 -9.05 -2.26 -15.12
C HIS A 5 -8.78 -0.87 -14.57
N LEU A 6 -7.51 -0.64 -14.22
CA LEU A 6 -6.95 0.65 -13.84
C LEU A 6 -5.72 0.93 -14.69
N SER A 7 -5.48 2.20 -15.00
CA SER A 7 -4.28 2.60 -15.73
C SER A 7 -3.18 3.05 -14.78
N ILE A 8 -1.95 2.62 -15.06
CA ILE A 8 -0.74 3.15 -14.42
C ILE A 8 -0.54 4.60 -14.87
N THR A 9 -0.25 5.50 -13.93
CA THR A 9 -0.31 6.96 -14.16
C THR A 9 1.00 7.57 -14.64
N ALA A 10 2.14 7.06 -14.19
CA ALA A 10 3.46 7.51 -14.64
C ALA A 10 4.52 6.40 -14.57
N GLY A 11 5.75 6.73 -14.95
CA GLY A 11 6.88 5.80 -14.98
C GLY A 11 6.99 5.03 -16.30
N ASN A 12 7.80 3.96 -16.32
CA ASN A 12 8.09 3.18 -17.53
C ASN A 12 6.92 2.32 -18.03
N LEU A 13 5.92 2.05 -17.17
CA LEU A 13 4.69 1.33 -17.51
C LEU A 13 3.47 2.26 -17.62
N ARG A 14 3.69 3.57 -17.76
CA ARG A 14 2.61 4.56 -17.90
C ARG A 14 1.59 4.14 -18.97
N SER A 15 0.32 4.38 -18.68
CA SER A 15 -0.84 4.05 -19.53
C SER A 15 -1.12 2.56 -19.74
N ARG A 16 -0.29 1.66 -19.21
CA ARG A 16 -0.60 0.23 -19.17
C ARG A 16 -1.71 -0.05 -18.17
N LYS A 17 -2.45 -1.12 -18.41
CA LYS A 17 -3.65 -1.50 -17.65
C LYS A 17 -3.35 -2.67 -16.73
N VAL A 18 -3.79 -2.57 -15.48
CA VAL A 18 -3.84 -3.69 -14.52
C VAL A 18 -5.30 -4.11 -14.40
N HIS A 19 -5.62 -5.34 -14.79
CA HIS A 19 -6.98 -5.87 -14.67
C HIS A 19 -7.19 -6.58 -13.34
N TYR A 20 -8.37 -6.41 -12.74
CA TYR A 20 -8.68 -7.04 -11.46
C TYR A 20 -10.12 -7.56 -11.46
N TYR A 21 -10.39 -8.51 -10.56
CA TYR A 21 -11.74 -9.00 -10.36
C TYR A 21 -12.57 -7.98 -9.60
N GLN A 22 -13.74 -7.65 -10.12
CA GLN A 22 -14.69 -6.85 -9.36
C GLN A 22 -15.27 -7.70 -8.22
N LEU A 23 -14.70 -7.54 -7.03
CA LEU A 23 -15.22 -8.09 -5.77
C LEU A 23 -15.79 -6.94 -4.93
N SER A 24 -16.85 -7.20 -4.16
CA SER A 24 -17.45 -6.18 -3.29
C SER A 24 -16.47 -5.65 -2.23
N SER A 25 -15.51 -6.50 -1.83
CA SER A 25 -14.41 -6.19 -0.91
C SER A 25 -13.27 -5.39 -1.54
N LEU A 26 -13.13 -5.41 -2.87
CA LEU A 26 -12.05 -4.71 -3.57
C LEU A 26 -12.49 -3.33 -4.05
N ARG A 27 -11.93 -2.30 -3.44
CA ARG A 27 -11.97 -0.93 -3.96
C ARG A 27 -10.55 -0.46 -4.23
N PRO A 28 -10.08 -0.54 -5.48
CA PRO A 28 -8.73 -0.09 -5.76
C PRO A 28 -8.56 1.40 -5.49
N THR A 29 -7.36 1.75 -5.04
CA THR A 29 -6.96 3.13 -4.81
C THR A 29 -7.13 3.96 -6.08
N LYS A 30 -7.90 5.05 -5.96
CA LYS A 30 -8.30 5.88 -7.10
C LYS A 30 -7.09 6.56 -7.74
N THR A 31 -7.19 6.87 -9.03
CA THR A 31 -6.12 7.52 -9.81
C THR A 31 -5.59 8.79 -9.14
N TYR A 32 -6.46 9.72 -8.71
CA TYR A 32 -6.01 10.96 -8.07
C TYR A 32 -5.28 10.72 -6.74
N VAL A 33 -5.59 9.62 -6.03
CA VAL A 33 -4.91 9.27 -4.77
C VAL A 33 -3.52 8.74 -5.08
N ARG A 34 -3.38 7.86 -6.08
CA ARG A 34 -2.06 7.41 -6.56
C ARG A 34 -1.19 8.58 -7.01
N GLU A 35 -1.75 9.51 -7.78
CA GLU A 35 -1.03 10.73 -8.16
C GLU A 35 -0.62 11.56 -6.95
N LEU A 36 -1.52 11.75 -5.98
CA LEU A 36 -1.22 12.45 -4.72
C LEU A 36 -0.07 11.81 -3.96
N ILE A 37 -0.08 10.47 -3.80
CA ILE A 37 0.98 9.72 -3.12
C ILE A 37 2.34 10.05 -3.72
N PHE A 38 2.49 9.94 -5.03
CA PHE A 38 3.78 10.13 -5.71
C PHE A 38 4.14 11.60 -5.98
N ASN A 39 3.19 12.53 -5.87
CA ASN A 39 3.49 13.97 -5.87
C ASN A 39 4.07 14.42 -4.51
N VAL A 40 3.62 13.77 -3.43
CA VAL A 40 4.01 14.11 -2.06
C VAL A 40 5.27 13.35 -1.64
N CYS A 41 5.34 12.05 -1.92
CA CYS A 41 6.47 11.22 -1.56
C CYS A 41 7.60 11.42 -2.58
N ARG A 42 8.71 12.02 -2.16
CA ARG A 42 9.89 12.14 -3.01
C ARG A 42 10.54 10.77 -3.13
N VAL A 43 10.22 10.12 -4.24
CA VAL A 43 10.76 8.81 -4.58
C VAL A 43 12.25 8.96 -4.91
N GLU A 44 13.11 8.40 -4.05
CA GLU A 44 14.55 8.34 -4.30
C GLU A 44 14.89 7.20 -5.28
N ASN A 45 16.06 7.29 -5.91
CA ASN A 45 16.61 6.17 -6.65
C ASN A 45 16.82 5.03 -5.65
N TYR A 46 16.16 3.88 -5.86
CA TYR A 46 16.20 2.68 -5.01
C TYR A 46 15.33 2.72 -3.74
N PHE A 47 14.02 2.48 -3.91
CA PHE A 47 13.10 2.27 -2.80
C PHE A 47 12.38 0.92 -2.96
N ASN A 48 12.21 0.18 -1.85
CA ASN A 48 11.39 -1.04 -1.81
C ASN A 48 10.03 -0.74 -1.18
N VAL A 49 9.02 -1.46 -1.62
CA VAL A 49 7.63 -1.27 -1.24
C VAL A 49 7.09 -2.49 -0.51
N LEU A 50 6.30 -2.25 0.54
CA LEU A 50 5.42 -3.25 1.15
C LEU A 50 3.97 -2.80 1.00
N ASP A 51 3.17 -3.62 0.33
CA ASP A 51 1.75 -3.39 0.12
C ASP A 51 0.97 -4.42 0.95
N LEU A 52 0.48 -4.01 2.11
CA LEU A 52 -0.10 -4.95 3.08
C LEU A 52 -1.49 -5.45 2.68
N PHE A 53 -2.19 -4.74 1.81
CA PHE A 53 -3.54 -5.13 1.39
C PHE A 53 -3.64 -4.98 -0.13
N ALA A 54 -2.84 -5.80 -0.83
CA ALA A 54 -2.51 -5.55 -2.23
C ALA A 54 -3.72 -5.44 -3.15
N GLY A 55 -4.76 -6.24 -2.93
CA GLY A 55 -6.00 -6.18 -3.69
C GLY A 55 -5.76 -6.25 -5.20
N SER A 56 -5.97 -5.14 -5.93
CA SER A 56 -5.69 -5.11 -7.37
C SER A 56 -4.20 -5.14 -7.77
N GLY A 57 -3.29 -4.90 -6.81
CA GLY A 57 -1.86 -4.73 -7.04
C GLY A 57 -1.47 -3.38 -7.68
N ILE A 58 -2.42 -2.44 -7.83
CA ILE A 58 -2.19 -1.20 -8.58
C ILE A 58 -1.17 -0.26 -7.91
N LEU A 59 -1.12 -0.18 -6.58
CA LEU A 59 -0.14 0.66 -5.87
C LEU A 59 1.27 0.12 -6.07
N SER A 60 1.43 -1.20 -5.93
CA SER A 60 2.68 -1.90 -6.20
C SER A 60 3.14 -1.75 -7.66
N ALA A 61 2.24 -1.93 -8.63
CA ALA A 61 2.55 -1.74 -10.04
C ALA A 61 2.94 -0.29 -10.37
N GLU A 62 2.25 0.69 -9.78
CA GLU A 62 2.58 2.11 -9.94
C GLU A 62 3.95 2.45 -9.34
N SER A 63 4.27 1.87 -8.18
CA SER A 63 5.57 2.03 -7.53
C SER A 63 6.71 1.49 -8.39
N ILE A 64 6.55 0.27 -8.90
CA ILE A 64 7.52 -0.37 -9.81
C ILE A 64 7.68 0.47 -11.08
N SER A 65 6.57 0.93 -11.65
CA SER A 65 6.60 1.80 -12.83
C SER A 65 7.46 3.04 -12.60
N ARG A 66 7.39 3.61 -11.40
CA ARG A 66 8.14 4.81 -10.96
C ARG A 66 9.54 4.53 -10.43
N GLY A 67 10.03 3.29 -10.54
CA GLY A 67 11.41 2.93 -10.21
C GLY A 67 11.60 2.20 -8.88
N ALA A 68 10.54 1.65 -8.27
CA ALA A 68 10.71 0.79 -7.10
C ALA A 68 11.57 -0.43 -7.46
N LYS A 69 12.54 -0.75 -6.60
CA LYS A 69 13.46 -1.88 -6.82
C LYS A 69 12.75 -3.20 -6.63
N SER A 70 11.91 -3.32 -5.61
CA SER A 70 11.01 -4.46 -5.43
C SER A 70 9.69 -4.03 -4.75
N ALA A 71 8.64 -4.82 -4.97
CA ALA A 71 7.39 -4.72 -4.22
C ALA A 71 7.03 -6.07 -3.58
N HIS A 72 6.77 -6.06 -2.27
CA HIS A 72 6.23 -7.20 -1.54
C HIS A 72 4.75 -6.95 -1.32
N LEU A 73 3.91 -7.86 -1.79
CA LEU A 73 2.45 -7.72 -1.78
C LEU A 73 1.87 -8.77 -0.84
N VAL A 74 1.10 -8.35 0.15
CA VAL A 74 0.38 -9.25 1.06
C VAL A 74 -1.09 -9.27 0.68
N GLU A 75 -1.62 -10.46 0.42
CA GLU A 75 -3.02 -10.66 0.07
C GLU A 75 -3.50 -12.02 0.59
N SER A 76 -4.66 -12.04 1.24
CA SER A 76 -5.24 -13.24 1.83
C SER A 76 -5.97 -14.13 0.82
N ASP A 77 -6.59 -13.55 -0.21
CA ASP A 77 -7.35 -14.30 -1.20
C ASP A 77 -6.44 -14.82 -2.33
N ARG A 78 -6.35 -16.14 -2.43
CA ARG A 78 -5.49 -16.80 -3.42
C ARG A 78 -5.89 -16.50 -4.86
N SER A 79 -7.18 -16.30 -5.13
CA SER A 79 -7.65 -15.94 -6.48
C SER A 79 -7.17 -14.54 -6.88
N ILE A 80 -7.10 -13.61 -5.93
CA ILE A 80 -6.56 -12.27 -6.12
C ILE A 80 -5.04 -12.34 -6.33
N CYS A 81 -4.31 -13.12 -5.51
CA CYS A 81 -2.88 -13.35 -5.71
C CYS A 81 -2.55 -13.85 -7.12
N ASN A 82 -3.28 -14.88 -7.58
CA ASN A 82 -3.10 -15.43 -8.92
C ASN A 82 -3.37 -14.38 -10.00
N LYS A 83 -4.37 -13.51 -9.79
CA LYS A 83 -4.70 -12.44 -10.72
C LYS A 83 -3.61 -11.37 -10.79
N ILE A 84 -3.04 -10.98 -9.65
CA ILE A 84 -1.89 -10.06 -9.60
C ILE A 84 -0.73 -10.65 -10.41
N SER A 85 -0.37 -11.92 -10.17
CA SER A 85 0.72 -12.58 -10.90
C SER A 85 0.46 -12.62 -12.42
N GLU A 86 -0.77 -12.95 -12.83
CA GLU A 86 -1.17 -12.95 -14.24
C GLU A 86 -0.96 -11.57 -14.89
N GLU A 87 -1.41 -10.49 -14.23
CA GLU A 87 -1.28 -9.14 -14.75
C GLU A 87 0.16 -8.63 -14.73
N PHE A 88 0.92 -8.92 -13.67
CA PHE A 88 2.32 -8.50 -13.57
C PHE A 88 3.16 -9.18 -14.65
N ASN A 89 2.89 -10.46 -14.94
CA ASN A 89 3.52 -11.16 -16.06
C ASN A 89 3.20 -10.50 -17.41
N LYS A 90 1.94 -10.11 -17.68
CA LYS A 90 1.57 -9.38 -18.93
C LYS A 90 2.25 -8.02 -19.05
N LEU A 91 2.60 -7.41 -17.92
CA LEU A 91 3.29 -6.12 -17.85
C LEU A 91 4.82 -6.28 -17.86
N ASN A 92 5.35 -7.50 -17.90
CA ASN A 92 6.77 -7.81 -17.72
C ASN A 92 7.34 -7.25 -16.41
N ILE A 93 6.51 -7.18 -15.36
CA ILE A 93 6.96 -6.88 -14.00
C ILE A 93 7.47 -8.18 -13.41
N SER A 94 8.74 -8.22 -13.01
CA SER A 94 9.39 -9.40 -12.42
C SER A 94 9.95 -9.16 -11.03
N ASN A 95 10.06 -7.89 -10.60
CA ASN A 95 10.64 -7.49 -9.33
C ASN A 95 9.58 -7.38 -8.23
N TYR A 96 8.86 -8.47 -7.98
CA TYR A 96 7.82 -8.54 -6.95
C TYR A 96 7.78 -9.89 -6.24
N GLU A 97 7.22 -9.90 -5.03
CA GLU A 97 6.93 -11.11 -4.28
C GLU A 97 5.50 -11.03 -3.72
N ILE A 98 4.70 -12.09 -3.89
CA ILE A 98 3.35 -12.18 -3.33
C ILE A 98 3.34 -13.13 -2.14
N HIS A 99 2.87 -12.61 -1.01
CA HIS A 99 2.64 -13.32 0.23
C HIS A 99 1.15 -13.63 0.35
N ASN A 100 0.75 -14.85 0.00
CA ASN A 100 -0.64 -15.28 0.17
C ASN A 100 -0.94 -15.60 1.65
N LYS A 101 -1.09 -14.56 2.48
CA LYS A 101 -1.24 -14.64 3.94
C LYS A 101 -2.18 -13.55 4.44
N ASP A 102 -2.78 -13.80 5.61
CA ASP A 102 -3.37 -12.73 6.40
C ASP A 102 -2.28 -11.76 6.88
N VAL A 103 -2.57 -10.46 6.87
CA VAL A 103 -1.61 -9.39 7.23
C VAL A 103 -1.03 -9.54 8.61
N LEU A 104 -1.87 -9.83 9.62
CA LEU A 104 -1.38 -9.93 11.00
C LEU A 104 -0.46 -11.15 11.13
N LYS A 105 -0.82 -12.26 10.46
CA LYS A 105 0.04 -13.45 10.40
C LYS A 105 1.34 -13.20 9.66
N PHE A 106 1.32 -12.45 8.56
CA PHE A 106 2.52 -12.05 7.83
C PHE A 106 3.45 -11.23 8.73
N LEU A 107 2.94 -10.15 9.33
CA LEU A 107 3.75 -9.27 10.18
C LEU A 107 4.27 -9.97 11.44
N ALA A 108 3.52 -10.92 12.00
CA ALA A 108 3.94 -11.64 13.19
C ALA A 108 5.13 -12.58 12.96
N ASN A 109 5.23 -13.18 11.77
CA ASN A 109 6.10 -14.33 11.50
C ASN A 109 7.23 -14.04 10.49
N GLU A 110 7.08 -13.04 9.63
CA GLU A 110 8.09 -12.75 8.61
C GLU A 110 9.24 -11.89 9.13
N SER A 111 10.43 -12.12 8.58
CA SER A 111 11.58 -11.25 8.79
C SER A 111 11.40 -9.92 8.06
N THR A 112 11.89 -8.84 8.67
CA THR A 112 11.86 -7.52 8.06
C THR A 112 12.79 -7.41 6.87
N ASN A 113 12.30 -6.81 5.78
CA ASN A 113 13.12 -6.25 4.71
C ASN A 113 13.18 -4.72 4.84
N ASP A 114 14.09 -4.09 4.09
CA ASP A 114 14.23 -2.63 4.04
C ASP A 114 13.15 -1.99 3.17
N TYR A 115 11.96 -1.79 3.74
CA TYR A 115 10.85 -1.12 3.08
C TYR A 115 10.92 0.38 3.27
N HIS A 116 11.01 1.11 2.17
CA HIS A 116 11.06 2.57 2.15
C HIS A 116 9.65 3.17 2.13
N MET A 117 8.70 2.48 1.49
CA MET A 117 7.29 2.84 1.45
C MET A 117 6.43 1.66 1.89
N ILE A 118 5.48 1.92 2.79
CA ILE A 118 4.50 0.93 3.27
C ILE A 118 3.09 1.46 2.99
N TYR A 119 2.26 0.63 2.36
CA TYR A 119 0.84 0.90 2.12
C TYR A 119 -0.03 0.08 3.07
N ILE A 120 -0.99 0.74 3.73
CA ILE A 120 -2.00 0.12 4.61
C ILE A 120 -3.40 0.52 4.14
N ASP A 121 -3.96 -0.22 3.19
CA ASP A 121 -5.30 0.03 2.62
C ASP A 121 -6.24 -1.15 2.89
N PRO A 122 -6.67 -1.37 4.15
CA PRO A 122 -7.51 -2.51 4.48
C PRO A 122 -8.91 -2.37 3.84
N PRO A 123 -9.58 -3.48 3.52
CA PRO A 123 -10.98 -3.42 3.11
C PRO A 123 -11.85 -2.77 4.20
N TYR A 124 -12.91 -2.04 3.80
CA TYR A 124 -13.81 -1.31 4.70
C TYR A 124 -14.25 -2.18 5.90
N ASN A 125 -14.43 -1.52 7.06
CA ASN A 125 -14.90 -2.07 8.35
C ASN A 125 -13.88 -2.83 9.22
N LYS A 126 -12.59 -2.80 8.88
CA LYS A 126 -11.55 -3.32 9.78
C LYS A 126 -10.84 -2.14 10.46
N GLN A 127 -11.17 -1.88 11.73
CA GLN A 127 -10.40 -0.99 12.63
C GLN A 127 -9.01 -1.57 12.97
N ILE A 128 -8.33 -2.18 11.98
CA ILE A 128 -7.12 -3.00 12.14
C ILE A 128 -5.84 -2.18 11.96
N ILE A 129 -5.94 -0.95 11.44
CA ILE A 129 -4.76 -0.12 11.11
C ILE A 129 -3.87 0.11 12.33
N LYS A 130 -4.48 0.33 13.52
CA LYS A 130 -3.75 0.46 14.78
C LYS A 130 -2.95 -0.80 15.11
N GLU A 131 -3.58 -1.97 14.98
CA GLU A 131 -2.94 -3.26 15.23
C GLU A 131 -1.81 -3.54 14.24
N VAL A 132 -2.05 -3.26 12.96
CA VAL A 132 -1.04 -3.36 11.89
C VAL A 132 0.14 -2.44 12.19
N TYR A 133 -0.10 -1.18 12.53
CA TYR A 133 0.96 -0.22 12.85
C TYR A 133 1.78 -0.67 14.07
N ASN A 134 1.12 -1.13 15.13
CA ASN A 134 1.78 -1.65 16.32
C ASN A 134 2.68 -2.84 15.99
N LEU A 135 2.22 -3.78 15.15
CA LEU A 135 3.04 -4.90 14.70
C LEU A 135 4.22 -4.45 13.82
N LEU A 136 3.98 -3.53 12.88
CA LEU A 136 5.04 -2.95 12.05
C LEU A 136 6.15 -2.33 12.90
N ALA A 137 5.78 -1.56 13.93
CA ALA A 137 6.72 -0.94 14.87
C ALA A 137 7.43 -1.99 15.74
N ALA A 138 6.69 -2.87 16.40
CA ALA A 138 7.23 -3.90 17.29
C ALA A 138 8.18 -4.87 16.58
N LYS A 139 7.87 -5.21 15.32
CA LYS A 139 8.66 -6.11 14.49
C LYS A 139 9.70 -5.39 13.66
N LYS A 140 9.84 -4.05 13.78
CA LYS A 140 10.86 -3.20 13.13
C LYS A 140 10.74 -3.07 11.61
N PHE A 141 9.57 -3.33 11.02
CA PHE A 141 9.32 -3.01 9.60
C PHE A 141 9.44 -1.51 9.32
N THR A 142 9.18 -0.66 10.32
CA THR A 142 9.28 0.80 10.22
C THR A 142 10.68 1.36 10.42
N LYS A 143 11.71 0.51 10.55
CA LYS A 143 13.09 0.94 10.86
C LYS A 143 13.67 1.85 9.78
N ASN A 144 13.60 1.42 8.52
CA ASN A 144 14.10 2.15 7.35
C ASN A 144 12.95 2.71 6.49
N ASN A 145 11.73 2.71 7.04
CA ASN A 145 10.56 3.19 6.33
C ASN A 145 10.49 4.70 6.36
N LYS A 146 10.63 5.32 5.18
CA LYS A 146 10.53 6.77 4.99
C LYS A 146 9.10 7.24 4.89
N TYR A 147 8.26 6.51 4.15
CA TYR A 147 6.88 6.89 3.89
C TYR A 147 5.88 5.82 4.31
N LEU A 148 4.83 6.26 5.00
CA LEU A 148 3.67 5.44 5.33
C LEU A 148 2.45 6.05 4.67
N TYR A 149 1.68 5.22 3.98
CA TYR A 149 0.37 5.59 3.46
C TYR A 149 -0.69 4.68 4.06
N PHE A 150 -1.83 5.25 4.42
CA PHE A 150 -2.96 4.49 4.90
C PHE A 150 -4.30 5.14 4.56
N GLU A 151 -5.27 4.29 4.23
CA GLU A 151 -6.68 4.69 4.08
C GLU A 151 -7.43 4.36 5.37
N HIS A 152 -8.16 5.32 5.91
CA HIS A 152 -8.95 5.12 7.11
C HIS A 152 -10.31 5.82 7.01
N SER A 153 -11.17 5.59 8.00
CA SER A 153 -12.48 6.27 8.10
C SER A 153 -12.27 7.79 8.29
N LYS A 154 -13.36 8.54 8.45
CA LYS A 154 -13.32 9.93 8.91
C LYS A 154 -13.77 10.07 10.38
N GLN A 155 -14.04 8.96 11.05
CA GLN A 155 -14.69 8.97 12.37
C GLN A 155 -13.69 9.32 13.49
N ILE A 156 -14.22 9.77 14.64
CA ILE A 156 -13.45 10.34 15.76
C ILE A 156 -12.37 9.38 16.33
N GLU A 157 -12.53 8.06 16.19
CA GLU A 157 -11.51 7.07 16.57
C GLU A 157 -10.16 7.27 15.84
N ASP A 158 -10.16 7.97 14.70
CA ASP A 158 -8.97 8.25 13.91
C ASP A 158 -8.01 9.22 14.59
N ALA A 159 -8.48 10.10 15.48
CA ALA A 159 -7.58 11.03 16.21
C ALA A 159 -6.50 10.25 16.97
N SER A 160 -6.91 9.21 17.70
CA SER A 160 -5.98 8.34 18.42
C SER A 160 -5.05 7.51 17.53
N LEU A 161 -5.46 7.19 16.29
CA LEU A 161 -4.58 6.54 15.31
C LEU A 161 -3.53 7.52 14.79
N LEU A 162 -3.94 8.74 14.44
CA LEU A 162 -3.03 9.78 13.98
C LEU A 162 -2.04 10.18 15.07
N ASP A 163 -2.48 10.27 16.32
CA ASP A 163 -1.60 10.54 17.46
C ASP A 163 -0.55 9.43 17.64
N LEU A 164 -0.97 8.16 17.58
CA LEU A 164 -0.08 6.99 17.65
C LEU A 164 1.00 7.03 16.55
N ILE A 165 0.60 7.27 15.30
CA ILE A 165 1.53 7.33 14.16
C ILE A 165 2.43 8.56 14.23
N SER A 166 1.91 9.67 14.76
CA SER A 166 2.62 10.96 14.85
C SER A 166 3.81 10.94 15.81
N VAL A 167 3.93 9.90 16.64
CA VAL A 167 5.10 9.63 17.48
C VAL A 167 6.35 9.44 16.62
N ASP A 168 6.27 8.59 15.60
CA ASP A 168 7.42 8.24 14.74
C ASP A 168 7.41 8.96 13.39
N TYR A 169 6.25 9.45 12.96
CA TYR A 169 6.04 10.08 11.66
C TYR A 169 5.49 11.50 11.80
N LYS A 170 5.67 12.30 10.76
CA LYS A 170 5.00 13.57 10.55
C LYS A 170 3.91 13.36 9.50
N ILE A 171 2.67 13.69 9.81
CA ILE A 171 1.60 13.69 8.81
C ILE A 171 1.84 14.83 7.82
N ILE A 172 2.11 14.49 6.56
CA ILE A 172 2.39 15.47 5.49
C ILE A 172 1.16 15.76 4.64
N LYS A 173 0.25 14.78 4.56
CA LYS A 173 -1.04 14.96 3.88
C LYS A 173 -2.09 14.11 4.59
N ASN A 174 -3.26 14.69 4.83
CA ASN A 174 -4.46 13.96 5.21
C ASN A 174 -5.62 14.58 4.42
N LEU A 175 -6.16 13.83 3.45
CA LEU A 175 -7.22 14.29 2.57
C LEU A 175 -8.48 13.45 2.82
N SER A 176 -9.57 14.06 3.27
CA SER A 176 -10.85 13.37 3.44
C SER A 176 -11.80 13.66 2.27
N ILE A 177 -12.31 12.60 1.63
CA ILE A 177 -13.33 12.69 0.58
C ILE A 177 -14.46 11.71 0.92
N GLY A 178 -15.65 12.25 1.18
CA GLY A 178 -16.76 11.48 1.73
C GLY A 178 -16.41 10.95 3.12
N GLY A 179 -16.60 9.65 3.34
CA GLY A 179 -16.33 8.97 4.61
C GLY A 179 -14.93 8.37 4.75
N VAL A 180 -14.00 8.67 3.84
CA VAL A 180 -12.65 8.09 3.81
C VAL A 180 -11.60 9.19 3.86
N SER A 181 -10.54 8.95 4.60
CA SER A 181 -9.35 9.78 4.69
C SER A 181 -8.15 9.03 4.10
N TYR A 182 -7.41 9.72 3.22
CA TYR A 182 -6.17 9.24 2.62
C TYR A 182 -5.01 9.98 3.29
N THR A 183 -4.23 9.26 4.11
CA THR A 183 -3.17 9.86 4.91
C THR A 183 -1.80 9.40 4.42
N ILE A 184 -0.90 10.35 4.25
CA ILE A 184 0.50 10.15 3.93
C ILE A 184 1.32 10.74 5.09
N ALA A 185 2.24 9.95 5.61
CA ALA A 185 3.14 10.33 6.69
C ALA A 185 4.59 10.07 6.30
N GLU A 186 5.49 10.96 6.70
CA GLU A 186 6.94 10.86 6.49
C GLU A 186 7.64 10.63 7.82
N LYS A 187 8.61 9.71 7.85
CA LYS A 187 9.37 9.38 9.05
C LYS A 187 10.05 10.62 9.58
N ARG A 188 9.98 10.84 10.90
CA ARG A 188 10.74 11.92 11.54
C ARG A 188 12.22 11.57 11.48
N GLU A 189 13.04 12.50 10.99
CA GLU A 189 14.48 12.45 11.18
C GLU A 189 14.75 12.57 12.69
N LYS A 190 15.62 11.69 13.22
CA LYS A 190 16.05 11.72 14.62
C LYS A 190 17.14 12.74 14.82
#